data_AF-A0A2V9XAV5-F1
#
_entry.id   AF-A0A2V9XAV5-F1
#
_cell.length_a   1.000
_cell.length_b   1.000
_cell.length_c   1.000
_cell.angle_alpha   90.00
_cell.angle_beta   90.00
_cell.angle_gamma   90.00
#
_symmetry.space_group_name_H-M   'P 1'
#
loop_
_entity.id
_entity.type
_entity.pdbx_description
1 polymer ?
#
loop_
_entity_poly.entity_id
_entity_poly.type
_entity_poly.pdbx_seq_one_letter_code
_entity_poly.pdbx_strand_id
1 'polypeptide(L)'
;MVPLPPTWSRCSLFEAGLPWDPHAFNSLNVSDKFLKNGKGDQTEYQLIPLPTGGLSRHLEAFTQQDFWVTHYNWTEMSARDLLSYITPPEPAADTDVVLWYKGSIHHHPRDEDGEIVNGYWHGVALVMWTGFMFKPHDLFDRTPFYP
;
A
#
# COMPACT_ATOMS: atom_id res chain seq x y z
N MET A 1 -16.46 30.52 -11.53
CA MET A 1 -16.37 29.59 -10.39
C MET A 1 -16.41 28.19 -10.97
N VAL A 2 -15.26 27.55 -11.11
CA VAL A 2 -15.18 26.18 -11.63
C VAL A 2 -15.60 25.24 -10.49
N PRO A 3 -16.58 24.34 -10.67
CA PRO A 3 -16.93 23.38 -9.64
C PRO A 3 -15.72 22.50 -9.34
N LEU A 4 -15.38 22.34 -8.07
CA LEU A 4 -14.37 21.36 -7.67
C LEU A 4 -14.88 19.96 -8.07
N PRO A 5 -14.04 19.11 -8.67
CA PRO A 5 -14.45 17.74 -9.01
C PRO A 5 -14.83 16.97 -7.74
N PRO A 6 -15.72 15.98 -7.83
CA PRO A 6 -16.06 15.13 -6.70
C PRO A 6 -14.78 14.51 -6.14
N THR A 7 -14.58 14.66 -4.83
CA THR A 7 -13.44 14.05 -4.14
C THR A 7 -13.48 12.54 -4.36
N TRP A 8 -12.47 12.01 -5.03
CA TRP A 8 -12.32 10.58 -5.37
C TRP A 8 -12.01 9.68 -4.17
N SER A 9 -12.33 10.11 -2.95
CA SER A 9 -12.08 9.35 -1.73
C SER A 9 -13.22 8.35 -1.53
N ARG A 10 -13.03 7.11 -1.99
CA ARG A 10 -13.88 5.99 -1.56
C ARG A 10 -13.36 5.47 -0.22
N CYS A 11 -14.17 5.66 0.83
CA CYS A 11 -13.94 5.00 2.12
C CYS A 11 -14.34 3.51 2.00
N SER A 12 -13.49 2.60 2.49
CA SER A 12 -13.82 1.17 2.53
C SER A 12 -14.69 0.92 3.76
N LEU A 13 -15.98 0.66 3.54
CA LEU A 13 -16.92 0.33 4.63
C LEU A 13 -16.72 -1.09 5.16
N PHE A 14 -16.25 -1.98 4.28
CA PHE A 14 -15.98 -3.38 4.53
C PHE A 14 -14.55 -3.73 4.13
N GLU A 15 -14.07 -4.86 4.58
CA GLU A 15 -12.82 -5.42 4.11
C GLU A 15 -12.83 -5.61 2.60
N ALA A 16 -11.70 -5.31 1.97
CA ALA A 16 -11.60 -5.34 0.52
C ALA A 16 -10.16 -5.41 0.05
N GLY A 17 -9.97 -6.01 -1.11
CA GLY A 17 -8.80 -5.78 -1.95
C GLY A 17 -9.06 -4.65 -2.94
N LEU A 18 -8.09 -3.75 -3.11
CA LEU A 18 -8.20 -2.55 -3.93
C LEU A 18 -7.04 -2.48 -4.95
N PRO A 19 -7.32 -2.14 -6.21
CA PRO A 19 -6.27 -1.93 -7.20
C PRO A 19 -5.64 -0.54 -7.06
N TRP A 20 -4.36 -0.45 -7.37
CA TRP A 20 -3.65 0.81 -7.56
C TRP A 20 -3.78 1.26 -9.02
N ASP A 21 -4.03 2.55 -9.22
CA ASP A 21 -4.08 3.18 -10.54
C ASP A 21 -2.87 4.12 -10.71
N PRO A 22 -1.87 3.73 -11.53
CA PRO A 22 -0.69 4.53 -11.75
C PRO A 22 -0.99 5.88 -12.43
N HIS A 23 -2.09 6.01 -13.17
CA HIS A 23 -2.45 7.25 -13.85
C HIS A 23 -3.09 8.26 -12.89
N ALA A 24 -3.79 7.76 -11.87
CA ALA A 24 -4.40 8.59 -10.84
C ALA A 24 -3.44 8.93 -9.70
N PHE A 25 -2.28 8.26 -9.61
CA PHE A 25 -1.34 8.36 -8.49
C PHE A 25 -2.07 8.17 -7.14
N ASN A 26 -3.03 7.25 -7.09
CA ASN A 26 -3.87 7.10 -5.91
C ASN A 26 -3.07 6.57 -4.72
N SER A 27 -3.42 7.09 -3.54
CA SER A 27 -2.92 6.67 -2.24
C SER A 27 -4.01 6.01 -1.43
N LEU A 28 -3.64 5.33 -0.35
CA LEU A 28 -4.58 4.92 0.68
C LEU A 28 -4.42 5.81 1.91
N ASN A 29 -5.50 6.44 2.36
CA ASN A 29 -5.50 7.22 3.58
C ASN A 29 -6.12 6.38 4.71
N VAL A 30 -5.46 6.38 5.86
CA VAL A 30 -5.98 5.82 7.11
C VAL A 30 -6.23 6.99 8.04
N SER A 31 -7.50 7.22 8.36
CA SER A 31 -7.92 8.35 9.17
C SER A 31 -8.58 7.89 10.45
N ASP A 32 -8.36 8.65 11.52
CA ASP A 32 -9.08 8.46 12.77
C ASP A 32 -10.35 9.32 12.74
N LYS A 33 -11.50 8.72 13.03
CA LYS A 33 -12.80 9.40 12.97
C LYS A 33 -12.94 10.55 13.98
N PHE A 34 -12.33 10.41 15.15
CA PHE A 34 -12.53 11.30 16.29
C PHE A 34 -11.34 12.22 16.53
N LEU A 35 -10.13 11.78 16.19
CA LEU A 35 -8.92 12.58 16.35
C LEU A 35 -8.88 13.70 15.31
N LYS A 36 -8.87 14.93 15.82
CA LYS A 36 -8.69 16.15 15.05
C LYS A 36 -7.41 16.85 15.51
N ASN A 37 -6.75 17.53 14.58
CA ASN A 37 -5.64 18.41 14.94
C ASN A 37 -6.17 19.72 15.56
N GLY A 38 -5.26 20.61 15.98
CA GLY A 38 -5.59 21.91 16.57
C GLY A 38 -6.32 22.88 15.65
N LYS A 39 -6.43 22.58 14.34
CA LYS A 39 -7.24 23.33 13.37
C LYS A 39 -8.64 22.73 13.15
N GLY A 40 -8.91 21.56 13.74
CA GLY A 40 -10.18 20.85 13.58
C GLY A 40 -10.21 19.89 12.37
N ASP A 41 -9.11 19.74 11.65
CA ASP A 41 -9.01 18.82 10.51
C ASP A 41 -8.84 17.37 10.99
N GLN A 42 -9.35 16.40 10.23
CA GLN A 42 -9.20 14.98 10.55
C GLN A 42 -7.74 14.56 10.44
N THR A 43 -7.23 13.84 11.44
CA THR A 43 -5.86 13.35 11.38
C THR A 43 -5.78 12.06 10.58
N GLU A 44 -4.80 11.98 9.68
CA GLU A 44 -4.59 10.82 8.83
C GLU A 44 -3.11 10.47 8.68
N TYR A 45 -2.85 9.24 8.22
CA TYR A 45 -1.64 8.90 7.48
C TYR A 45 -2.01 8.48 6.06
N GLN A 46 -1.14 8.82 5.12
CA GLN A 46 -1.25 8.50 3.71
C GLN A 46 -0.19 7.47 3.32
N LEU A 47 -0.60 6.28 2.87
CA LEU A 47 0.26 5.31 2.21
C LEU A 47 0.32 5.64 0.72
N ILE A 48 1.52 6.00 0.27
CA ILE A 48 1.85 6.33 -1.11
C ILE A 48 2.72 5.20 -1.67
N PRO A 49 2.24 4.43 -2.67
CA PRO A 49 3.07 3.44 -3.36
C PRO A 49 4.27 4.09 -4.04
N LEU A 50 5.44 3.46 -3.93
CA LEU A 50 6.65 3.82 -4.67
C LEU A 50 7.15 2.60 -5.47
N PRO A 51 6.34 2.08 -6.43
CA PRO A 51 6.71 0.89 -7.17
C PRO A 51 7.74 1.18 -8.24
N THR A 52 8.80 0.36 -8.30
CA THR A 52 9.76 0.38 -9.40
C THR A 52 9.26 -0.49 -10.54
N GLY A 53 8.76 0.15 -11.61
CA GLY A 53 8.26 -0.54 -12.80
C GLY A 53 6.81 -1.03 -12.70
N GLY A 54 6.07 -0.63 -11.65
CA GLY A 54 4.66 -0.97 -11.44
C GLY A 54 4.42 -2.10 -10.44
N LEU A 55 3.14 -2.50 -10.31
CA LEU A 55 2.70 -3.57 -9.40
C LEU A 55 2.28 -4.82 -10.17
N SER A 56 2.86 -5.97 -9.81
CA SER A 56 2.62 -7.24 -10.49
C SER A 56 1.30 -7.89 -10.09
N ARG A 57 0.68 -8.63 -11.01
CA ARG A 57 -0.50 -9.48 -10.73
C ARG A 57 -0.19 -10.90 -11.20
N HIS A 58 -0.11 -11.83 -10.26
CA HIS A 58 0.21 -13.25 -10.51
C HIS A 58 -1.01 -14.12 -10.21
N LEU A 59 -0.91 -15.44 -10.40
CA LEU A 59 -2.05 -16.34 -10.26
C LEU A 59 -2.58 -16.43 -8.83
N GLU A 60 -1.74 -16.16 -7.83
CA GLU A 60 -2.09 -16.19 -6.42
C GLU A 60 -3.08 -15.07 -6.09
N ALA A 61 -4.17 -15.42 -5.40
CA ALA A 61 -5.28 -14.52 -5.12
C ALA A 61 -4.85 -13.21 -4.44
N PHE A 62 -3.95 -13.28 -3.46
CA PHE A 62 -3.47 -12.10 -2.73
C PHE A 62 -2.68 -11.12 -3.60
N THR A 63 -2.19 -11.55 -4.76
CA THR A 63 -1.42 -10.71 -5.69
C THR A 63 -2.31 -9.98 -6.71
N GLN A 64 -3.59 -10.36 -6.82
CA GLN A 64 -4.53 -9.79 -7.79
C GLN A 64 -4.92 -8.34 -7.46
N GLN A 65 -4.75 -7.94 -6.20
CA GLN A 65 -4.97 -6.57 -5.74
C GLN A 65 -3.65 -5.98 -5.24
N ASP A 66 -3.62 -4.66 -5.10
CA ASP A 66 -2.41 -3.90 -4.78
C ASP A 66 -2.41 -3.45 -3.30
N PHE A 67 -3.60 -3.17 -2.79
CA PHE A 67 -3.88 -2.99 -1.38
C PHE A 67 -4.90 -4.01 -0.90
N TRP A 68 -4.83 -4.36 0.38
CA TRP A 68 -5.91 -5.02 1.09
C TRP A 68 -6.14 -4.32 2.42
N VAL A 69 -7.41 -4.17 2.77
CA VAL A 69 -7.84 -3.67 4.08
C VAL A 69 -8.62 -4.79 4.74
N THR A 70 -8.14 -5.24 5.89
CA THR A 70 -8.83 -6.23 6.73
C THR A 70 -9.16 -5.61 8.08
N HIS A 71 -10.20 -6.10 8.73
CA HIS A 71 -10.41 -5.93 10.15
C HIS A 71 -9.26 -6.65 10.89
N TYR A 72 -8.89 -6.14 12.06
CA TYR A 72 -7.84 -6.75 12.85
C TYR A 72 -8.32 -8.05 13.50
N ASN A 73 -7.64 -9.14 13.15
CA ASN A 73 -7.76 -10.43 13.82
C ASN A 73 -6.35 -10.96 14.12
N TRP A 74 -6.08 -11.26 15.38
CA TRP A 74 -4.75 -11.67 15.85
C TRP A 74 -4.26 -13.01 15.25
N THR A 75 -5.14 -13.80 14.64
CA THR A 75 -4.78 -15.05 13.96
C THR A 75 -4.44 -14.87 12.48
N GLU A 76 -4.74 -13.71 11.89
CA GLU A 76 -4.66 -13.42 10.46
C GLU A 76 -3.33 -12.76 10.09
N MET A 77 -2.26 -13.55 10.09
CA MET A 77 -0.88 -13.05 9.98
C MET A 77 -0.25 -13.25 8.60
N SER A 78 -1.00 -13.73 7.61
CA SER A 78 -0.43 -14.29 6.37
C SER A 78 -1.06 -13.69 5.12
N ALA A 79 -0.25 -12.96 4.35
CA ALA A 79 -0.69 -12.30 3.13
C ALA A 79 -1.28 -13.28 2.10
N ARG A 80 -0.80 -14.52 2.03
CA ARG A 80 -1.29 -15.52 1.06
C ARG A 80 -2.78 -15.87 1.27
N ASP A 81 -3.28 -15.63 2.48
CA ASP A 81 -4.61 -16.03 2.94
C ASP A 81 -5.60 -14.84 2.90
N LEU A 82 -5.19 -13.67 2.39
CA LEU A 82 -5.99 -12.43 2.39
C LEU A 82 -7.38 -12.57 1.77
N LEU A 83 -7.51 -13.37 0.71
CA LEU A 83 -8.82 -13.62 0.10
C LEU A 83 -9.77 -14.34 1.08
N SER A 84 -9.24 -15.23 1.93
CA SER A 84 -10.04 -15.94 2.93
C SER A 84 -10.47 -15.05 4.09
N TYR A 85 -9.66 -14.05 4.46
CA TYR A 85 -9.97 -13.11 5.54
C TYR A 85 -11.19 -12.26 5.18
N ILE A 86 -11.25 -11.80 3.93
CA ILE A 86 -12.35 -10.93 3.47
C ILE A 86 -13.58 -11.69 2.94
N THR A 87 -13.67 -13.01 3.17
CA THR A 87 -14.74 -13.86 2.62
C THR A 87 -15.38 -14.72 3.72
N PRO A 88 -16.57 -14.36 4.23
CA PRO A 88 -17.36 -13.18 3.91
C PRO A 88 -16.71 -11.88 4.44
N PRO A 89 -16.99 -10.72 3.85
CA PRO A 89 -16.35 -9.47 4.27
C PRO A 89 -16.89 -8.99 5.62
N GLU A 90 -16.00 -8.60 6.53
CA GLU A 90 -16.33 -7.92 7.78
C GLU A 90 -16.33 -6.38 7.65
N PRO A 91 -16.92 -5.63 8.60
CA PRO A 91 -16.79 -4.17 8.63
C PRO A 91 -15.35 -3.70 8.88
N ALA A 92 -14.87 -2.78 8.04
CA ALA A 92 -13.53 -2.18 8.17
C ALA A 92 -13.58 -0.67 8.50
N ALA A 93 -14.76 -0.05 8.47
CA ALA A 93 -14.93 1.32 8.93
C ALA A 93 -15.14 1.37 10.45
N ASP A 94 -14.51 2.34 11.10
CA ASP A 94 -14.62 2.58 12.56
C ASP A 94 -14.19 1.38 13.42
N THR A 95 -13.28 0.56 12.91
CA THR A 95 -12.71 -0.61 13.59
C THR A 95 -11.18 -0.56 13.59
N ASP A 96 -10.55 -1.44 14.35
CA ASP A 96 -9.12 -1.71 14.21
C ASP A 96 -8.89 -2.40 12.87
N VAL A 97 -8.03 -1.82 12.03
CA VAL A 97 -7.77 -2.31 10.67
C VAL A 97 -6.31 -2.67 10.48
N VAL A 98 -6.07 -3.62 9.57
CA VAL A 98 -4.75 -3.95 9.04
C VAL A 98 -4.70 -3.58 7.56
N LEU A 99 -3.67 -2.82 7.20
CA LEU A 99 -3.37 -2.47 5.82
C LEU A 99 -2.26 -3.36 5.28
N TRP A 100 -2.56 -4.06 4.19
CA TRP A 100 -1.61 -4.87 3.44
C TRP A 100 -1.28 -4.17 2.13
N TYR A 101 0.00 -3.84 1.93
CA TYR A 101 0.50 -3.28 0.68
C TYR A 101 1.43 -4.30 0.00
N LYS A 102 1.16 -4.58 -1.28
CA LYS A 102 2.02 -5.43 -2.10
C LYS A 102 2.89 -4.54 -2.99
N GLY A 103 4.17 -4.44 -2.65
CA GLY A 103 5.20 -3.97 -3.59
C GLY A 103 5.64 -5.09 -4.54
N SER A 104 6.21 -4.73 -5.69
CA SER A 104 6.84 -5.70 -6.59
C SER A 104 8.05 -5.13 -7.31
N ILE A 105 8.90 -6.03 -7.80
CA ILE A 105 10.02 -5.75 -8.68
C ILE A 105 9.93 -6.74 -9.85
N HIS A 106 9.88 -6.24 -11.07
CA HIS A 106 10.07 -7.07 -12.25
C HIS A 106 11.56 -7.25 -12.51
N HIS A 107 12.12 -8.38 -12.08
CA HIS A 107 13.52 -8.71 -12.31
C HIS A 107 13.68 -9.40 -13.67
N HIS A 108 14.28 -8.69 -14.62
CA HIS A 108 14.83 -9.27 -15.83
C HIS A 108 16.35 -9.35 -15.65
N PRO A 109 16.91 -10.54 -15.36
CA PRO A 109 18.33 -10.69 -15.07
C PRO A 109 19.20 -10.15 -16.20
N ARG A 110 20.30 -9.51 -15.81
CA ARG A 110 21.34 -9.02 -16.71
C ARG A 110 22.62 -9.82 -16.50
N ASP A 111 23.57 -9.71 -17.43
CA ASP A 111 24.86 -10.38 -17.33
C ASP A 111 25.59 -10.00 -16.01
N GLU A 112 25.42 -8.76 -15.53
CA GLU A 112 25.99 -8.36 -14.23
C GLU A 112 25.39 -9.10 -13.04
N ASP A 113 24.15 -9.60 -13.13
CA ASP A 113 23.46 -10.28 -12.03
C ASP A 113 23.96 -11.74 -11.87
N GLY A 114 24.58 -12.32 -12.90
CA GLY A 114 25.10 -13.68 -12.85
C GLY A 114 25.08 -14.45 -14.16
N GLU A 115 26.23 -14.94 -14.59
CA GLU A 115 26.37 -15.91 -15.69
C GLU A 115 27.47 -16.95 -15.40
N ILE A 116 27.42 -18.09 -16.10
CA ILE A 116 28.50 -19.08 -16.09
C ILE A 116 29.44 -18.82 -17.26
N VAL A 117 30.66 -18.40 -16.98
CA VAL A 117 31.72 -18.19 -17.97
C VAL A 117 32.84 -19.20 -17.72
N ASN A 118 33.14 -20.05 -18.71
CA ASN A 118 34.17 -21.09 -18.62
C ASN A 118 34.03 -22.02 -17.40
N GLY A 119 32.79 -22.30 -16.97
CA GLY A 119 32.50 -23.16 -15.82
C GLY A 119 32.54 -22.49 -14.45
N TYR A 120 32.78 -21.17 -14.38
CA TYR A 120 32.78 -20.40 -13.14
C TYR A 120 31.62 -19.40 -13.11
N TRP A 121 31.09 -19.10 -11.93
CA TRP A 121 30.09 -18.06 -11.73
C TRP A 121 30.73 -16.68 -11.76
N HIS A 122 30.19 -15.80 -12.60
CA HIS A 122 30.58 -14.39 -12.71
C HIS A 122 29.34 -13.52 -12.52
N GLY A 123 29.43 -12.50 -11.65
CA GLY A 123 28.35 -11.55 -11.41
C GLY A 123 27.74 -11.64 -10.02
N VAL A 124 26.94 -10.62 -9.71
CA VAL A 124 26.19 -10.48 -8.47
C VAL A 124 24.96 -9.62 -8.74
N ALA A 125 23.78 -10.12 -8.37
CA ALA A 125 22.56 -9.32 -8.42
C ALA A 125 22.73 -8.10 -7.50
N LEU A 126 22.93 -6.93 -8.11
CA LEU A 126 22.98 -5.66 -7.40
C LEU A 126 21.59 -5.26 -6.90
N VAL A 127 21.51 -4.11 -6.22
CA VAL A 127 20.27 -3.65 -5.58
C VAL A 127 19.19 -3.32 -6.61
N MET A 128 18.05 -3.99 -6.45
CA MET A 128 16.76 -3.53 -6.96
C MET A 128 15.88 -3.20 -5.76
N TRP A 129 15.03 -2.18 -5.88
CA TRP A 129 14.17 -1.75 -4.77
C TRP A 129 12.77 -1.42 -5.25
N THR A 130 11.81 -1.55 -4.36
CA THR A 130 10.42 -1.11 -4.47
C THR A 130 9.99 -0.72 -3.06
N GLY A 131 8.98 0.12 -2.89
CA GLY A 131 8.61 0.52 -1.55
C GLY A 131 7.31 1.31 -1.47
N PHE A 132 7.15 1.97 -0.34
CA PHE A 132 6.05 2.88 -0.06
C PHE A 132 6.53 3.99 0.86
N MET A 133 5.79 5.09 0.88
CA MET A 133 5.92 6.14 1.88
C MET A 133 4.67 6.14 2.75
N PHE A 134 4.84 6.18 4.07
CA PHE A 134 3.75 6.40 5.00
C PHE A 134 3.93 7.78 5.63
N LYS A 135 3.08 8.72 5.22
CA LYS A 135 3.26 10.14 5.47
C LYS A 135 2.12 10.67 6.35
N PRO A 136 2.40 11.46 7.41
CA PRO A 136 1.34 12.14 8.15
C PRO A 136 0.61 13.14 7.26
N HIS A 137 -0.71 13.19 7.36
CA HIS A 137 -1.58 14.15 6.70
C HIS A 137 -2.50 14.75 7.74
N ASP A 138 -2.36 16.06 7.98
CA ASP A 138 -3.09 16.78 9.02
C ASP A 138 -2.95 16.23 10.44
N LEU A 139 -2.00 15.32 10.69
CA LEU A 139 -1.71 14.77 12.02
C LEU A 139 -1.13 15.81 13.00
N PHE A 140 -0.30 16.71 12.49
CA PHE A 140 0.38 17.73 13.29
C PHE A 140 -0.09 19.13 12.87
N ASP A 141 -0.24 20.04 13.83
CA ASP A 141 -0.66 21.43 13.57
C ASP A 141 0.34 22.21 12.70
N ARG A 142 1.61 21.78 12.76
CA ARG A 142 2.77 22.31 12.05
C ARG A 142 3.80 21.19 11.85
N THR A 143 4.86 21.48 11.11
CA THR A 143 5.97 20.53 10.94
C THR A 143 6.49 20.04 12.30
N PRO A 144 6.57 18.72 12.53
CA PRO A 144 7.05 18.17 13.81
C PRO A 144 8.57 18.33 13.99
N PHE A 145 9.28 18.80 12.96
CA PHE A 145 10.73 19.00 12.98
C PHE A 145 11.16 20.36 13.53
N TYR A 146 10.24 21.31 13.68
CA TYR A 146 10.54 22.65 14.17
C TYR A 146 9.49 23.07 15.24
N PRO A 147 9.85 23.01 16.54
CA PRO A 147 8.96 23.36 17.64
C PRO A 147 8.68 24.86 17.76
#